data_AF-V9G5Y8-F1
#
_entry.id   AF-V9G5Y8-F1
#
_cell.length_a   1.000
_cell.length_b   1.000
_cell.length_c   1.000
_cell.angle_alpha   90.00
_cell.angle_beta   90.00
_cell.angle_gamma   90.00
#
_symmetry.space_group_name_H-M   'P 1'
#
loop_
_entity.id
_entity.type
_entity.pdbx_description
1 polymer ?
#
loop_
_entity_poly.entity_id
_entity_poly.type
_entity_poly.pdbx_seq_one_letter_code
_entity_poly.pdbx_strand_id
1 'polypeptide(L)'
;MNDELLTKLQISPAAVELISIINFLFTLADDKQKLFEDCEGKEGREINRYVNRTRRDIISNRLYDMEDFVKDWQLDHKSALEKLFQEPLNDAKLSKLKIEDPRFIFKIHSTQPHIRFMRFIMIV
;
A
#
# COMPACT_ATOMS: atom_id res chain seq x y z
N MET A 1 16.45 9.43 -5.94
CA MET A 1 16.65 8.09 -6.54
C MET A 1 15.36 7.45 -7.08
N ASN A 2 14.15 7.95 -6.77
CA ASN A 2 12.91 7.49 -7.42
C ASN A 2 12.49 8.34 -8.63
N ASP A 3 12.94 9.60 -8.72
CA ASP A 3 12.54 10.51 -9.79
C ASP A 3 12.91 10.00 -11.19
N GLU A 4 14.07 9.37 -11.35
CA GLU A 4 14.52 8.82 -12.64
C GLU A 4 13.58 7.71 -13.15
N LEU A 5 13.10 6.83 -12.26
CA LEU A 5 12.16 5.77 -12.61
C LEU A 5 10.81 6.35 -13.03
N LEU A 6 10.30 7.33 -12.28
CA LEU A 6 9.03 8.00 -12.57
C LEU A 6 9.08 8.74 -13.91
N THR A 7 10.22 9.38 -14.23
CA THR A 7 10.45 10.01 -15.53
C THR A 7 10.49 8.99 -16.66
N LYS A 8 11.21 7.87 -16.50
CA LYS A 8 11.28 6.79 -17.51
C LYS A 8 9.91 6.18 -17.81
N LEU A 9 9.08 6.00 -16.77
CA LEU A 9 7.71 5.51 -16.89
C LEU A 9 6.70 6.60 -17.31
N GLN A 10 7.15 7.84 -17.55
CA GLN A 10 6.32 8.97 -17.95
C GLN A 10 5.14 9.21 -16.99
N ILE A 11 5.33 8.93 -15.70
CA ILE A 11 4.29 9.14 -14.69
C ILE A 11 4.18 10.63 -14.40
N SER A 12 2.99 11.19 -14.62
CA SER A 12 2.73 12.60 -14.32
C SER A 12 3.00 12.90 -12.83
N PRO A 13 3.70 14.00 -12.49
CA PRO A 13 3.87 14.44 -11.11
C PRO A 13 2.55 14.68 -10.37
N ALA A 14 1.46 14.94 -11.10
CA ALA A 14 0.12 15.09 -10.53
C ALA A 14 -0.47 13.76 -10.01
N ALA A 15 0.09 12.61 -10.39
CA ALA A 15 -0.35 11.29 -9.95
C ALA A 15 0.19 10.94 -8.54
N VAL A 16 -0.01 11.85 -7.58
CA VAL A 16 0.59 11.81 -6.23
C VAL A 16 0.32 10.49 -5.52
N GLU A 17 -0.90 9.95 -5.60
CA GLU A 17 -1.24 8.67 -4.96
C GLU A 17 -0.50 7.49 -5.57
N LEU A 18 -0.39 7.43 -6.90
CA LEU A 18 0.34 6.37 -7.60
C LEU A 18 1.82 6.43 -7.25
N ILE A 19 2.42 7.62 -7.30
CA ILE A 19 3.82 7.86 -6.94
C ILE A 19 4.07 7.44 -5.49
N SER A 20 3.18 7.81 -4.57
CA SER A 20 3.31 7.45 -3.15
C SER A 20 3.30 5.93 -2.95
N ILE A 21 2.39 5.20 -3.61
CA ILE A 21 2.34 3.74 -3.51
C ILE A 21 3.57 3.11 -4.17
N ILE A 22 4.04 3.62 -5.31
CA ILE A 22 5.26 3.12 -5.96
C ILE A 22 6.45 3.26 -5.01
N ASN A 23 6.61 4.43 -4.41
CA ASN A 23 7.70 4.70 -3.46
C ASN A 23 7.62 3.80 -2.21
N PHE A 24 6.40 3.41 -1.81
CA PHE A 24 6.17 2.55 -0.66
C PHE A 24 6.44 1.06 -0.97
N LEU A 25 5.95 0.56 -2.10
CA LEU A 25 6.03 -0.87 -2.43
C LEU A 25 7.35 -1.28 -3.09
N PHE A 26 7.95 -0.41 -3.90
CA PHE A 26 9.12 -0.74 -4.71
C PHE A 26 10.33 -0.02 -4.14
N THR A 27 10.80 -0.46 -2.97
CA THR A 27 11.93 0.19 -2.28
C THR A 27 13.28 -0.33 -2.76
N LEU A 28 13.35 -1.63 -3.06
CA LEU A 28 14.56 -2.32 -3.53
C LEU A 28 14.85 -2.03 -5.01
N ALA A 29 16.11 -2.13 -5.40
CA ALA A 29 16.53 -1.90 -6.79
C ALA A 29 15.89 -2.89 -7.75
N ASP A 30 15.85 -4.17 -7.37
CA ASP A 30 15.29 -5.25 -8.20
C ASP A 30 13.77 -5.07 -8.42
N ASP A 31 13.04 -4.66 -7.38
CA ASP A 31 11.60 -4.37 -7.49
C ASP A 31 11.34 -3.20 -8.44
N LYS A 32 12.19 -2.16 -8.38
CA LYS A 32 12.10 -1.01 -9.29
C LYS A 32 12.43 -1.37 -10.73
N GLN A 33 13.44 -2.22 -10.93
CA GLN A 33 13.79 -2.73 -12.25
C GLN A 33 12.63 -3.54 -12.82
N LYS A 34 12.05 -4.45 -12.04
CA LYS A 34 10.90 -5.24 -12.46
C LYS A 34 9.69 -4.37 -12.77
N LEU A 35 9.41 -3.35 -11.94
CA LEU A 35 8.37 -2.36 -12.23
C LEU A 35 8.61 -1.67 -13.57
N PHE A 36 9.86 -1.28 -13.87
CA PHE A 36 10.20 -0.68 -15.16
C PHE A 36 9.95 -1.64 -16.32
N GLU A 37 10.52 -2.85 -16.27
CA GLU A 37 10.39 -3.87 -17.33
C GLU A 37 8.91 -4.22 -17.60
N ASP A 38 8.11 -4.37 -16.55
CA ASP A 38 6.70 -4.71 -16.69
C ASP A 38 5.82 -3.52 -17.07
N CYS A 39 6.30 -2.27 -17.00
CA CYS A 39 5.49 -1.07 -17.24
C CYS A 39 6.03 -0.13 -18.32
N GLU A 40 7.16 -0.42 -18.94
CA GLU A 40 7.72 0.39 -20.02
C GLU A 40 6.70 0.52 -21.17
N GLY A 41 6.49 1.75 -21.64
CA GLY A 41 5.53 2.07 -22.70
C GLY A 41 4.05 1.99 -22.32
N LYS A 42 3.72 1.67 -21.06
CA LYS A 42 2.32 1.58 -20.59
C LYS A 42 1.77 2.93 -20.15
N GLU A 43 0.47 3.11 -20.28
CA GLU A 43 -0.20 4.32 -19.79
C GLU A 43 -0.33 4.31 -18.26
N GLY A 44 -0.46 5.49 -17.65
CA GLY A 44 -0.60 5.63 -16.19
C GLY A 44 -1.73 4.79 -15.56
N ARG A 45 -2.83 4.54 -16.29
CA ARG A 45 -3.91 3.65 -15.82
C ARG A 45 -3.46 2.18 -15.73
N GLU A 46 -2.63 1.74 -16.66
CA GLU A 46 -2.08 0.39 -16.69
C GLU A 46 -1.01 0.20 -15.63
N ILE A 47 -0.15 1.20 -15.45
CA ILE A 47 0.83 1.25 -14.36
C ILE A 47 0.10 1.17 -13.01
N ASN A 48 -0.96 1.96 -12.81
CA ASN A 48 -1.76 1.90 -11.59
C ASN A 48 -2.42 0.52 -11.39
N ARG A 49 -2.85 -0.15 -12.46
CA ARG A 49 -3.36 -1.53 -12.39
C ARG A 49 -2.27 -2.51 -11.97
N TYR A 50 -1.06 -2.39 -12.52
CA TYR A 50 0.09 -3.21 -12.14
C TYR A 50 0.43 -3.03 -10.66
N VAL A 51 0.63 -1.78 -10.20
CA VAL A 51 0.93 -1.46 -8.80
C VAL A 51 -0.14 -1.99 -7.83
N ASN A 52 -1.42 -1.86 -8.19
CA ASN A 52 -2.51 -2.42 -7.38
C ASN A 52 -2.51 -3.95 -7.35
N ARG A 53 -2.09 -4.62 -8.42
CA ARG A 53 -1.94 -6.08 -8.45
C ARG A 53 -0.81 -6.51 -7.54
N THR A 54 0.38 -5.91 -7.68
CA THR A 54 1.54 -6.17 -6.81
C THR A 54 1.18 -6.02 -5.33
N ARG A 55 0.46 -4.95 -4.96
CA ARG A 55 -0.03 -4.77 -3.59
C ARG A 55 -0.87 -5.97 -3.11
N ARG A 56 -1.82 -6.42 -3.92
CA ARG A 56 -2.69 -7.56 -3.57
C ARG A 56 -1.89 -8.84 -3.46
N ASP A 57 -0.92 -9.05 -4.35
CA ASP A 57 -0.04 -10.22 -4.31
C ASP A 57 0.79 -10.23 -3.03
N ILE A 58 1.32 -9.09 -2.58
CA ILE A 58 2.03 -8.99 -1.30
C ILE A 58 1.09 -9.35 -0.14
N ILE A 59 -0.14 -8.82 -0.12
CA ILE A 59 -1.11 -9.12 0.94
C ILE A 59 -1.50 -10.60 0.96
N SER A 60 -1.67 -11.22 -0.21
CA SER A 60 -2.06 -12.63 -0.32
C SER A 60 -0.95 -13.60 0.08
N ASN A 61 0.31 -13.24 -0.15
CA ASN A 61 1.45 -14.13 0.03
C ASN A 61 2.27 -13.85 1.29
N ARG A 62 1.94 -12.81 2.07
CA ARG A 62 2.64 -12.52 3.31
C ARG A 62 2.31 -13.53 4.41
N LEU A 63 3.29 -13.75 5.29
CA LEU A 63 3.08 -14.34 6.60
C LEU A 63 2.94 -13.18 7.60
N TYR A 64 1.71 -12.70 7.79
CA TYR A 64 1.40 -11.60 8.71
C TYR A 64 0.05 -11.86 9.36
N ASP A 65 0.07 -12.36 10.58
CA ASP A 65 -1.13 -12.79 11.29
C ASP A 65 -1.67 -11.72 12.26
N MET A 66 -2.71 -12.08 13.01
CA MET A 66 -3.35 -11.17 13.96
C MET A 66 -2.40 -10.78 15.09
N GLU A 67 -1.57 -11.70 15.59
CA GLU A 67 -0.68 -11.43 16.71
C GLU A 67 0.50 -10.58 16.25
N ASP A 68 1.01 -10.80 15.04
CA ASP A 68 1.99 -9.90 14.39
C ASP A 68 1.42 -8.47 14.28
N PHE A 69 0.18 -8.34 13.81
CA PHE A 69 -0.47 -7.03 13.68
C PHE A 69 -0.69 -6.35 15.03
N VAL A 70 -1.18 -7.07 16.05
CA VAL A 70 -1.39 -6.51 17.40
C VAL A 70 -0.06 -6.05 18.00
N LYS A 71 1.00 -6.84 17.83
CA LYS A 71 2.34 -6.48 18.29
C LYS A 71 2.86 -5.22 17.60
N ASP A 72 2.77 -5.15 16.27
CA ASP A 72 3.17 -3.96 15.51
C ASP A 72 2.32 -2.74 15.90
N TRP A 73 1.03 -2.94 16.11
CA TRP A 73 0.11 -1.88 16.54
C TRP A 73 0.53 -1.28 17.88
N GLN A 74 0.95 -2.08 18.85
CA GLN A 74 1.42 -1.57 20.14
C GLN A 74 2.68 -0.70 20.04
N LEU A 75 3.46 -0.85 18.97
CA LEU A 75 4.69 -0.09 18.75
C LEU A 75 4.43 1.18 17.94
N ASP A 76 3.74 1.05 16.81
CA ASP A 76 3.45 2.18 15.91
C ASP A 76 2.20 1.89 15.07
N HIS A 77 1.10 2.59 15.38
CA HIS A 77 -0.21 2.36 14.75
C HIS A 77 -0.15 2.57 13.24
N LYS A 78 0.58 3.60 12.80
CA LYS A 78 0.71 3.95 11.40
C LYS A 78 1.39 2.82 10.63
N SER A 79 2.57 2.39 11.08
CA SER A 79 3.37 1.35 10.45
C SER A 79 2.64 0.02 10.45
N ALA A 80 1.90 -0.31 11.52
CA ALA A 80 1.06 -1.51 11.57
C ALA A 80 -0.03 -1.48 10.49
N LEU A 81 -0.70 -0.33 10.31
CA LEU A 81 -1.70 -0.17 9.25
C LEU A 81 -1.07 -0.17 7.85
N GLU A 82 0.06 0.53 7.66
CA GLU A 82 0.77 0.52 6.38
C GLU A 82 1.19 -0.91 5.98
N LYS A 83 1.68 -1.70 6.94
CA LYS A 83 1.95 -3.14 6.75
C LYS A 83 0.68 -3.94 6.47
N LEU A 84 -0.41 -3.70 7.20
CA LEU A 84 -1.66 -4.45 7.02
C LEU A 84 -2.30 -4.19 5.66
N PHE A 85 -2.33 -2.95 5.19
CA PHE A 85 -2.98 -2.55 3.94
C PHE A 85 -2.04 -2.55 2.73
N GLN A 86 -0.72 -2.56 2.98
CA GLN A 86 0.33 -2.38 1.97
C GLN A 86 0.14 -1.05 1.20
N GLU A 87 -0.12 0.02 1.95
CA GLU A 87 -0.37 1.35 1.42
C GLU A 87 0.27 2.42 2.32
N PRO A 88 0.86 3.49 1.75
CA PRO A 88 1.36 4.60 2.54
C PRO A 88 0.22 5.41 3.14
N LEU A 89 0.36 5.74 4.43
CA LEU A 89 -0.62 6.50 5.20
C LEU A 89 -0.02 7.83 5.67
N ASN A 90 -0.84 8.87 5.59
CA ASN A 90 -0.52 10.18 6.16
C ASN A 90 -1.47 10.48 7.32
N ASP A 91 -1.11 11.47 8.12
CA ASP A 91 -1.83 11.82 9.34
C ASP A 91 -3.29 12.19 9.06
N ALA A 92 -3.57 12.79 7.89
CA ALA A 92 -4.92 13.13 7.46
C ALA A 92 -5.79 11.91 7.12
N LYS A 93 -5.19 10.79 6.71
CA LYS A 93 -5.90 9.51 6.53
C LYS A 93 -6.08 8.83 7.88
N LEU A 94 -5.04 8.81 8.71
CA LEU A 94 -5.06 8.16 10.03
C LEU A 94 -6.08 8.79 10.97
N SER A 95 -6.20 10.12 10.98
CA SER A 95 -7.16 10.84 11.82
C SER A 95 -8.64 10.52 11.52
N LYS A 96 -8.92 9.85 10.40
CA LYS A 96 -10.27 9.41 10.03
C LYS A 96 -10.62 8.04 10.60
N LEU A 97 -9.65 7.27 11.07
CA LEU A 97 -9.89 5.98 11.71
C LEU A 97 -10.43 6.21 13.14
N LYS A 98 -11.65 5.76 13.41
CA LYS A 98 -12.32 5.94 14.71
C LYS A 98 -12.18 4.75 15.65
N ILE A 99 -11.77 3.60 15.10
CA ILE A 99 -11.60 2.37 15.86
C ILE A 99 -10.15 2.23 16.30
N GLU A 100 -9.96 1.88 17.57
CA GLU A 100 -8.63 1.67 18.15
C GLU A 100 -8.36 0.20 18.52
N ASP A 101 -9.35 -0.71 18.40
CA ASP A 101 -9.15 -2.14 18.67
C ASP A 101 -8.43 -2.82 17.48
N PRO A 102 -7.15 -3.21 17.63
CA PRO A 102 -6.41 -3.85 16.55
C PRO A 102 -6.99 -5.22 16.15
N ARG A 103 -7.57 -5.97 17.09
CA ARG A 103 -8.14 -7.29 16.79
C ARG A 103 -9.38 -7.15 15.91
N PHE A 104 -10.22 -6.16 16.19
CA PHE A 104 -11.38 -5.83 15.36
C PHE A 104 -10.96 -5.33 13.97
N ILE A 105 -9.97 -4.44 13.89
CA ILE A 105 -9.43 -3.93 12.63
C ILE A 105 -8.93 -5.09 11.75
N PHE A 106 -8.08 -5.96 12.32
CA PHE A 106 -7.53 -7.11 11.60
C PHE A 106 -8.62 -8.07 11.14
N LYS A 107 -9.61 -8.35 12.00
CA LYS A 107 -10.72 -9.23 11.68
C LYS A 107 -11.52 -8.72 10.49
N ILE A 108 -11.89 -7.43 10.47
CA ILE A 108 -12.60 -6.84 9.33
C ILE A 108 -11.74 -6.89 8.08
N HIS A 109 -10.47 -6.47 8.17
CA HIS A 109 -9.54 -6.52 7.05
C HIS A 109 -9.44 -7.93 6.46
N SER A 110 -9.38 -8.96 7.32
CA SER A 110 -9.30 -10.37 6.90
C SER A 110 -10.51 -10.85 6.11
N THR A 111 -11.68 -10.23 6.27
CA THR A 111 -12.87 -10.55 5.44
C THR A 111 -12.76 -9.97 4.02
N GLN A 112 -11.99 -8.90 3.84
CA GLN A 112 -11.80 -8.19 2.58
C GLN A 112 -10.33 -7.74 2.46
N PRO A 113 -9.37 -8.67 2.31
CA PRO A 113 -7.94 -8.37 2.48
C PRO A 113 -7.39 -7.38 1.46
N HIS A 114 -8.10 -7.16 0.35
CA HIS A 114 -7.69 -6.23 -0.70
C HIS A 114 -8.37 -4.87 -0.62
N ILE A 115 -9.18 -4.61 0.41
CA ILE A 115 -9.83 -3.32 0.64
C ILE A 115 -8.76 -2.22 0.79
N ARG A 116 -9.03 -1.05 0.21
CA ARG A 116 -8.16 0.13 0.37
C ARG A 116 -8.44 0.78 1.72
N PHE A 117 -7.43 1.34 2.38
CA PHE A 117 -7.59 1.95 3.72
C PHE A 117 -8.74 2.97 3.80
N MET A 118 -8.85 3.85 2.80
CA MET A 118 -9.94 4.83 2.77
C MET A 118 -11.34 4.22 2.67
N ARG A 119 -11.47 3.08 1.97
CA ARG A 119 -12.75 2.36 1.86
C ARG A 119 -13.02 1.55 3.12
N PHE A 120 -11.98 1.06 3.78
CA PHE A 120 -12.08 0.40 5.08
C PHE A 120 -12.65 1.34 6.13
N ILE A 121 -12.16 2.59 6.22
CA ILE A 121 -12.68 3.59 7.15
C ILE A 121 -14.18 3.87 6.96
N MET A 122 -14.72 3.71 5.75
CA MET A 122 -16.14 3.96 5.49
C MET A 122 -17.08 2.87 6.04
N ILE A 123 -16.54 1.72 6.42
CA ILE A 123 -17.33 0.57 6.90
C ILE A 123 -17.06 0.23 8.37
N VAL A 124 -16.21 1.03 9.04
CA VAL A 124 -15.84 0.89 10.46
C VAL A 124 -16.17 2.14 11.25
#